data_AF-A0A2A6CQF4-F1
#
_entry.id   AF-A0A2A6CQF4-F1
#
_cell.length_a   1.000
_cell.length_b   1.000
_cell.length_c   1.000
_cell.angle_alpha   90.00
_cell.angle_beta   90.00
_cell.angle_gamma   90.00
#
_symmetry.space_group_name_H-M   'P 1'
#
loop_
_entity.id
_entity.type
_entity.pdbx_description
1 polymer ?
#
loop_
_entity_poly.entity_id
_entity_poly.type
_entity_poly.pdbx_seq_one_letter_code
_entity_poly.pdbx_strand_id
1 'polypeptide(L)'
;MSIKVTITGAVQTSLYNKTDDYSFSVVRYPHYESNIPISMGLNTLHGEIIRIFRNCSLFEHFLERTRQLARYFLQIQYPKEILCSRLYSTLNKTPAISLKYATFHSFTNFLTKY
;
A
#
# COMPACT_ATOMS: atom_id res chain seq x y z
N MET A 1 -8.38 -9.92 -6.35
CA MET A 1 -9.28 -9.51 -5.25
C MET A 1 -9.76 -10.77 -4.55
N SER A 2 -9.79 -10.79 -3.21
CA SER A 2 -10.37 -11.88 -2.41
C SER A 2 -11.66 -11.38 -1.78
N ILE A 3 -12.69 -12.23 -1.75
CA ILE A 3 -14.02 -11.92 -1.23
C ILE A 3 -14.35 -12.94 -0.12
N LYS A 4 -14.87 -12.47 1.01
CA LYS A 4 -15.39 -13.31 2.09
C LYS A 4 -16.75 -12.77 2.51
N VAL A 5 -17.71 -13.66 2.76
CA VAL A 5 -19.02 -13.30 3.33
C VAL A 5 -18.96 -13.58 4.83
N THR A 6 -19.30 -12.58 5.64
CA THR A 6 -19.32 -12.73 7.11
C THR A 6 -20.53 -13.53 7.55
N ILE A 7 -20.52 -14.00 8.80
CA ILE A 7 -21.68 -14.64 9.44
C ILE A 7 -22.94 -13.75 9.47
N THR A 8 -22.77 -12.43 9.35
CA THR A 8 -23.84 -11.44 9.29
C THR A 8 -24.34 -11.17 7.87
N GLY A 9 -23.81 -11.86 6.86
CA GLY A 9 -24.14 -11.65 5.44
C GLY A 9 -23.43 -10.46 4.80
N ALA A 10 -22.53 -9.76 5.50
CA ALA A 10 -21.78 -8.65 4.93
C ALA A 10 -20.62 -9.15 4.05
N VAL A 11 -20.33 -8.42 2.97
CA VAL A 11 -19.23 -8.75 2.06
C VAL A 11 -17.96 -8.01 2.48
N GLN A 12 -16.91 -8.76 2.75
CA GLN A 12 -15.57 -8.26 3.02
C GLN A 12 -14.65 -8.53 1.83
N THR A 13 -13.95 -7.50 1.36
CA THR A 13 -12.95 -7.61 0.30
C THR A 13 -11.55 -7.37 0.84
N SER A 14 -10.57 -8.04 0.25
CA SER A 14 -9.15 -7.80 0.50
C SER A 14 -8.35 -7.97 -0.78
N LEU A 15 -7.12 -7.43 -0.79
CA LEU A 15 -6.23 -7.63 -1.90
C LEU A 15 -5.62 -9.04 -1.86
N TYR A 16 -5.82 -9.78 -2.94
CA TYR A 16 -5.10 -11.02 -3.25
C TYR A 16 -4.19 -10.75 -4.45
N ASN A 17 -2.90 -11.03 -4.28
CA ASN A 17 -1.88 -10.88 -5.28
C ASN A 17 -1.25 -12.25 -5.56
N LYS A 18 -1.50 -12.80 -6.75
CA LYS A 18 -1.07 -14.15 -7.12
C LYS A 18 0.45 -14.33 -7.09
N THR A 19 1.22 -13.26 -7.28
CA THR A 19 2.69 -13.34 -7.23
C THR A 19 3.21 -13.69 -5.84
N ASP A 20 2.39 -13.53 -4.80
CA ASP A 20 2.75 -13.90 -3.43
C ASP A 20 2.83 -15.45 -3.29
N ASP A 21 2.21 -16.21 -4.20
CA ASP A 21 2.21 -17.68 -4.21
C ASP A 21 3.36 -18.28 -5.05
N TYR A 22 4.20 -17.43 -5.66
CA TYR A 22 5.31 -17.91 -6.47
C TYR A 22 6.50 -18.26 -5.58
N SER A 23 7.21 -19.34 -5.92
CA SER A 23 8.44 -19.76 -5.24
C SER A 23 9.65 -18.87 -5.55
N PHE A 24 9.47 -17.81 -6.34
CA PHE A 24 10.50 -16.88 -6.77
C PHE A 24 10.01 -15.43 -6.68
N SER A 25 10.94 -14.50 -6.50
CA SER A 25 10.64 -13.07 -6.43
C SER A 25 10.29 -12.52 -7.81
N VAL A 26 9.12 -11.87 -7.91
CA VAL A 26 8.73 -11.12 -9.12
C VAL A 26 9.15 -9.67 -8.99
N VAL A 27 9.99 -9.21 -9.91
CA VAL A 27 10.33 -7.80 -10.08
C VAL A 27 9.11 -7.07 -10.64
N ARG A 28 8.52 -6.20 -9.83
CA ARG A 28 7.26 -5.49 -10.14
C ARG A 28 7.44 -4.02 -10.51
N TYR A 29 8.45 -3.38 -9.95
CA TYR A 29 8.68 -1.94 -10.06
C TYR A 29 10.14 -1.64 -10.38
N PRO A 30 10.43 -0.49 -11.02
CA PRO A 30 11.79 -0.08 -11.32
C PRO A 30 12.64 0.05 -10.07
N HIS A 31 13.88 -0.41 -10.12
CA HIS A 31 14.85 -0.19 -9.05
C HIS A 31 15.18 1.31 -8.92
N TYR A 32 15.47 1.79 -7.71
CA TYR A 32 15.75 3.21 -7.46
C TYR A 32 16.89 3.76 -8.34
N GLU A 33 17.97 3.00 -8.48
CA GLU A 33 19.15 3.35 -9.28
C GLU A 33 19.04 3.00 -10.78
N SER A 34 17.84 2.61 -11.25
CA SER A 34 17.65 2.35 -12.67
C SER A 34 17.69 3.63 -13.50
N ASN A 35 17.72 3.50 -14.83
CA ASN A 35 17.60 4.63 -15.76
C ASN A 35 16.16 5.18 -15.86
N ILE A 36 15.22 4.66 -15.06
CA ILE A 36 13.83 5.11 -15.05
C ILE A 36 13.69 6.29 -14.06
N PRO A 37 13.01 7.38 -14.45
CA PRO A 37 12.80 8.50 -13.55
C PRO A 37 12.16 8.08 -12.22
N ILE A 38 12.72 8.55 -11.10
CA ILE A 38 12.23 8.26 -9.73
C ILE A 38 10.73 8.58 -9.59
N SER A 39 10.28 9.65 -10.26
CA SER A 39 8.88 10.08 -10.27
C SER A 39 7.93 8.97 -10.75
N MET A 40 8.34 8.14 -11.71
CA MET A 40 7.56 7.01 -12.20
C MET A 40 7.32 5.99 -11.08
N GLY A 41 8.38 5.54 -10.39
CA GLY A 41 8.22 4.59 -9.29
C GLY A 41 7.42 5.15 -8.11
N LEU A 42 7.60 6.44 -7.78
CA LEU A 42 6.79 7.08 -6.73
C LEU A 42 5.32 7.27 -7.13
N ASN A 43 5.02 7.45 -8.42
CA ASN A 43 3.65 7.50 -8.93
C ASN A 43 3.02 6.11 -8.94
N THR A 44 3.81 5.07 -9.23
CA THR A 44 3.37 3.68 -9.06
C THR A 44 3.05 3.37 -7.60
N LEU A 45 3.91 3.75 -6.66
CA LEU A 45 3.63 3.63 -5.22
C LEU A 45 2.29 4.29 -4.86
N HIS A 46 2.06 5.52 -5.32
CA HIS A 46 0.81 6.24 -5.08
C HIS A 46 -0.39 5.45 -5.62
N GLY A 47 -0.37 5.05 -6.89
CA GLY A 47 -1.46 4.31 -7.52
C GLY A 47 -1.74 2.97 -6.82
N GLU A 48 -0.69 2.28 -6.37
CA GLU A 48 -0.82 1.03 -5.65
C GLU A 48 -1.46 1.19 -4.26
N ILE A 49 -1.14 2.26 -3.54
CA ILE A 49 -1.84 2.57 -2.27
C ILE A 49 -3.33 2.80 -2.53
N ILE A 50 -3.69 3.56 -3.56
CA ILE A 50 -5.10 3.79 -3.94
C ILE A 50 -5.77 2.47 -4.33
N ARG A 51 -5.07 1.59 -5.07
CA ARG A 51 -5.56 0.27 -5.46
C ARG A 51 -5.84 -0.60 -4.24
N ILE A 52 -4.89 -0.69 -3.30
CA ILE A 52 -5.07 -1.45 -2.05
C ILE A 52 -6.27 -0.89 -1.27
N PHE A 53 -6.35 0.43 -1.11
CA PHE A 53 -7.46 1.10 -0.42
C PHE A 53 -8.83 0.74 -1.02
N ARG A 54 -8.96 0.78 -2.34
CA ARG A 54 -10.23 0.47 -3.03
C ARG A 54 -10.64 -0.98 -2.85
N ASN A 55 -9.68 -1.90 -2.73
CA ASN A 55 -9.90 -3.34 -2.68
C ASN A 55 -9.95 -3.95 -1.27
N CYS A 56 -9.74 -3.15 -0.21
CA CYS A 56 -9.79 -3.64 1.17
C CYS A 56 -11.01 -3.06 1.88
N SER A 57 -11.89 -3.89 2.43
CA SER A 57 -12.99 -3.42 3.28
C SER A 57 -12.51 -3.01 4.67
N LEU A 58 -11.54 -3.75 5.24
CA LEU A 58 -11.03 -3.53 6.58
C LEU A 58 -9.72 -2.73 6.58
N PHE A 59 -9.59 -1.83 7.57
CA PHE A 59 -8.40 -1.01 7.76
C PHE A 59 -7.13 -1.86 7.95
N GLU A 60 -7.22 -2.94 8.71
CA GLU A 60 -6.10 -3.83 9.02
C GLU A 60 -5.49 -4.45 7.75
N HIS A 61 -6.35 -4.90 6.82
CA HIS A 61 -5.90 -5.45 5.54
C HIS A 61 -5.27 -4.38 4.65
N PHE A 62 -5.84 -3.17 4.63
CA PHE A 62 -5.23 -2.05 3.93
C PHE A 62 -3.85 -1.70 4.49
N LEU A 63 -3.74 -1.62 5.81
CA LEU A 63 -2.51 -1.28 6.52
C LEU A 63 -1.42 -2.31 6.27
N GLU A 64 -1.74 -3.60 6.38
CA GLU A 64 -0.79 -4.68 6.17
C GLU A 64 -0.28 -4.72 4.73
N ARG A 65 -1.17 -4.58 3.74
CA ARG A 65 -0.76 -4.54 2.33
C ARG A 65 0.05 -3.29 1.99
N THR A 66 -0.28 -2.14 2.58
CA THR A 66 0.50 -0.91 2.40
C THR A 66 1.89 -1.02 3.04
N ARG A 67 1.99 -1.68 4.19
CA ARG A 67 3.28 -2.03 4.83
C ARG A 67 4.14 -2.92 3.95
N GLN A 68 3.56 -3.98 3.40
CA GLN A 68 4.27 -4.89 2.49
C GLN A 68 4.79 -4.15 1.26
N LEU A 69 3.96 -3.27 0.68
CA LEU A 69 4.36 -2.41 -0.44
C LEU A 69 5.52 -1.48 -0.06
N ALA A 70 5.43 -0.79 1.08
CA ALA A 70 6.51 0.10 1.55
C ALA A 70 7.82 -0.67 1.75
N ARG A 71 7.77 -1.86 2.39
CA ARG A 71 8.93 -2.74 2.54
C ARG A 71 9.54 -3.16 1.21
N TYR A 72 8.72 -3.48 0.21
CA TYR A 72 9.21 -3.80 -1.13
C TYR A 72 9.98 -2.62 -1.72
N PHE A 73 9.46 -1.39 -1.62
CA PHE A 73 10.16 -0.20 -2.12
C PHE A 73 11.50 0.05 -1.41
N LEU A 74 11.59 -0.22 -0.11
CA LEU A 74 12.87 -0.19 0.60
C LEU A 74 13.85 -1.25 0.08
N GLN A 75 13.37 -2.45 -0.25
CA GLN A 75 14.21 -3.53 -0.80
C GLN A 75 14.77 -3.19 -2.19
N ILE A 76 14.01 -2.46 -3.02
CA ILE A 76 14.49 -1.93 -4.32
C ILE A 76 15.17 -0.55 -4.18
N GLN A 77 15.74 -0.30 -3.00
CA GLN A 77 16.62 0.81 -2.64
C GLN A 77 16.01 2.22 -2.69
N TYR A 78 14.69 2.37 -2.59
CA TYR A 78 14.12 3.71 -2.39
C TYR A 78 14.48 4.24 -0.99
N PRO A 79 15.01 5.47 -0.87
CA PRO A 79 15.30 6.07 0.42
C PRO A 79 14.04 6.20 1.27
N LYS A 80 14.17 5.88 2.55
CA LYS A 80 13.06 5.85 3.50
C LYS A 80 12.37 7.21 3.64
N GLU A 81 13.13 8.29 3.62
CA GLU A 81 12.65 9.66 3.76
C GLU A 81 11.72 10.03 2.59
N ILE A 82 12.13 9.66 1.37
CA ILE A 82 11.35 9.88 0.14
C ILE A 82 10.07 9.03 0.19
N LEU A 83 10.18 7.77 0.62
CA LEU A 83 9.05 6.85 0.74
C LEU A 83 8.03 7.35 1.76
N CYS A 84 8.47 7.73 2.96
CA CYS A 84 7.62 8.27 4.02
C CYS A 84 6.93 9.58 3.59
N SER A 85 7.67 10.49 2.95
CA SER A 85 7.11 11.72 2.39
C SER A 85 6.01 11.42 1.37
N ARG A 86 6.23 10.49 0.45
CA ARG A 86 5.24 10.10 -0.56
C ARG A 86 4.02 9.38 0.04
N LEU A 87 4.23 8.51 1.04
CA LEU A 87 3.15 7.85 1.79
C LEU A 87 2.28 8.88 2.51
N TYR A 88 2.89 9.78 3.27
CA TYR A 88 2.20 10.87 3.96
C TYR A 88 1.41 11.74 2.99
N SER A 89 2.04 12.15 1.88
CA SER A 89 1.38 12.94 0.84
C SER A 89 0.18 12.21 0.24
N THR A 90 0.30 10.91 -0.05
CA THR A 90 -0.79 10.10 -0.63
C THR A 90 -1.98 9.97 0.32
N LEU A 91 -1.71 9.69 1.60
CA LEU A 91 -2.75 9.53 2.62
C LEU A 91 -3.50 10.84 2.86
N ASN A 92 -2.78 11.98 2.92
CA ASN A 92 -3.40 13.29 3.13
C ASN A 92 -4.16 13.82 1.91
N LYS A 93 -3.66 13.57 0.70
CA LYS A 93 -4.33 13.98 -0.55
C LYS A 93 -5.56 13.13 -0.88
N THR A 94 -5.78 12.04 -0.16
CA THR A 94 -6.91 11.12 -0.41
C THR A 94 -7.80 11.02 0.83
N PRO A 95 -8.63 12.04 1.12
CA PRO A 95 -9.47 12.08 2.32
C PRO A 95 -10.46 10.91 2.41
N ALA A 96 -10.83 10.31 1.27
CA ALA A 96 -11.66 9.12 1.20
C ALA A 96 -11.08 7.92 1.97
N ILE A 97 -9.75 7.83 2.11
CA ILE A 97 -9.09 6.78 2.91
C ILE A 97 -9.47 6.93 4.39
N SER A 98 -9.27 8.13 4.93
CA SER A 98 -9.60 8.45 6.32
C SER A 98 -11.10 8.33 6.58
N LEU A 99 -11.95 8.76 5.63
CA LEU A 99 -13.40 8.64 5.74
C LEU A 99 -13.87 7.19 5.78
N LYS A 100 -13.30 6.33 4.93
CA LYS A 100 -13.68 4.91 4.86
C LYS A 100 -13.36 4.15 6.14
N TYR A 101 -12.22 4.45 6.77
CA TYR A 101 -11.74 3.70 7.92
C TYR A 101 -11.96 4.40 9.26
N ALA A 102 -12.39 5.67 9.27
CA ALA A 102 -12.54 6.50 10.46
C ALA A 102 -11.28 6.60 11.35
N THR A 103 -10.07 6.48 10.77
CA THR A 103 -8.82 6.23 11.53
C THR A 103 -7.70 7.23 11.23
N PHE A 104 -7.91 8.53 11.46
CA PHE A 104 -6.86 9.53 11.22
C PHE A 104 -5.60 9.31 12.10
N HIS A 105 -5.77 8.95 13.37
CA HIS A 105 -4.67 8.74 14.34
C HIS A 105 -3.84 7.47 14.10
N SER A 106 -4.37 6.49 13.34
CA SER A 106 -3.63 5.25 13.06
C SER A 106 -2.58 5.42 11.96
N PHE A 107 -2.73 6.42 11.10
CA PHE A 107 -1.77 6.70 10.01
C PHE A 107 -0.50 7.39 10.50
N THR A 108 -0.60 8.25 11.51
CA THR A 108 0.57 8.86 12.16
C THR A 108 1.46 7.80 12.80
N ASN A 109 0.87 6.81 13.49
CA ASN A 109 1.60 5.68 14.07
C ASN A 109 2.19 4.72 13.03
N PHE A 110 1.59 4.63 11.84
CA PHE A 110 2.15 3.86 10.73
C PHE A 110 3.45 4.48 10.22
N LEU A 111 3.50 5.80 10.09
CA LEU A 111 4.66 6.52 9.56
C LEU A 111 5.84 6.55 10.53
N THR A 112 5.59 6.53 11.84
CA THR A 112 6.65 6.53 12.87
C THR A 112 7.31 5.16 13.07
N LYS A 113 6.70 4.08 12.55
CA LYS A 113 7.18 2.70 12.73
C LYS A 113 8.13 2.22 11.62
N TYR A 114 8.47 3.10 10.68
CA TYR A 114 9.52 2.87 9.69
C TYR A 114 10.72 3.70 10.04
#